data_AF-A0A3M1YFG4-F1
#
_entry.id   AF-A0A3M1YFG4-F1
#
_cell.length_a   1.000
_cell.length_b   1.000
_cell.length_c   1.000
_cell.angle_alpha   90.00
_cell.angle_beta   90.00
_cell.angle_gamma   90.00
#
_symmetry.space_group_name_H-M   'P 1'
#
loop_
_entity.id
_entity.type
_entity.pdbx_description
1 polymer ?
#
loop_
_entity_poly.entity_id
_entity_poly.type
_entity_poly.pdbx_seq_one_letter_code
_entity_poly.pdbx_strand_id
1 'polypeptide(L)'
;QCPIVTVMSCQSWDQIGGQIDLTNDYNIIRWLQENVEGTPTIMEAVSLNITYQWGARISVNTGLPSVIGWSYHQTQQRSVPPLPRLVDQRIANVNAFYTTTDIPTAVELLRYYEVRYVIVSDYERRRYVPVDSEQPNGIAKFDEMVQLGLLKVVYEEGEATIYEVQPEQLQAYFVENMLERGG
;
A
#
# COMPACT_ATOMS: atom_id res chain seq x y z
N GLN A 1 12.95 -25.60 3.26
CA GLN A 1 12.33 -26.15 4.49
C GLN A 1 11.79 -24.98 5.28
N CYS A 2 10.47 -24.91 5.46
CA CYS A 2 9.78 -23.75 6.03
C CYS A 2 9.93 -23.73 7.56
N PRO A 3 10.48 -22.67 8.19
CA PRO A 3 10.53 -22.57 9.64
C PRO A 3 9.13 -22.28 10.21
N ILE A 4 8.81 -22.97 11.30
CA ILE A 4 7.52 -22.92 11.99
C ILE A 4 7.56 -21.74 12.97
N VAL A 5 7.13 -20.55 12.56
CA VAL A 5 6.69 -19.50 13.49
C VAL A 5 5.54 -18.69 12.85
N THR A 6 4.32 -18.99 13.29
CA THR A 6 3.15 -18.10 13.40
C THR A 6 2.43 -17.62 12.11
N VAL A 7 1.29 -18.27 11.83
CA VAL A 7 0.07 -17.90 11.05
C VAL A 7 0.19 -17.54 9.57
N MET A 8 1.38 -17.45 8.96
CA MET A 8 1.49 -17.34 7.51
C MET A 8 1.84 -18.70 6.91
N SER A 9 0.84 -19.46 6.46
CA SER A 9 1.12 -20.62 5.61
C SER A 9 1.70 -20.11 4.30
N CYS A 10 2.83 -20.64 3.83
CA CYS A 10 3.49 -20.29 2.56
C CYS A 10 2.60 -20.36 1.31
N GLN A 11 1.35 -20.79 1.47
CA GLN A 11 0.38 -20.96 0.42
C GLN A 11 -0.98 -20.59 0.98
N SER A 12 -1.69 -19.77 0.22
CA SER A 12 -3.07 -19.42 0.47
C SER A 12 -3.86 -19.39 -0.83
N TRP A 13 -5.10 -19.83 -0.75
CA TRP A 13 -6.03 -19.84 -1.86
C TRP A 13 -6.85 -18.55 -1.83
N ASP A 14 -6.61 -17.64 -2.78
CA ASP A 14 -7.57 -16.57 -3.09
C ASP A 14 -8.54 -17.05 -4.18
N GLN A 15 -9.73 -16.44 -4.25
CA GLN A 15 -10.76 -16.79 -5.24
C GLN A 15 -10.51 -16.17 -6.63
N ILE A 16 -9.31 -15.66 -6.91
CA ILE A 16 -8.82 -15.28 -8.26
C ILE A 16 -8.05 -16.46 -8.89
N GLY A 17 -8.20 -17.68 -8.37
CA GLY A 17 -7.80 -18.89 -9.08
C GLY A 17 -6.29 -19.07 -9.25
N GLY A 18 -5.48 -18.68 -8.26
CA GLY A 18 -4.09 -19.12 -8.23
C GLY A 18 -3.41 -18.91 -6.89
N GLN A 19 -2.40 -19.74 -6.65
CA GLN A 19 -1.52 -19.65 -5.50
C GLN A 19 -0.79 -18.30 -5.51
N ILE A 20 -0.86 -17.54 -4.41
CA ILE A 20 0.00 -16.37 -4.19
C ILE A 20 1.19 -16.88 -3.37
N ASP A 21 2.40 -16.68 -3.88
CA ASP A 21 3.62 -16.95 -3.13
C ASP A 21 3.84 -15.83 -2.11
N LEU A 22 3.75 -16.16 -0.82
CA LEU A 22 3.91 -15.19 0.27
C LEU A 22 5.36 -15.02 0.72
N THR A 23 6.32 -15.64 0.03
CA THR A 23 7.73 -15.51 0.35
C THR A 23 8.18 -14.05 0.30
N ASN A 24 7.72 -13.31 -0.70
CA ASN A 24 8.06 -11.89 -0.86
C ASN A 24 7.39 -11.01 0.22
N ASP A 25 6.15 -11.31 0.62
CA ASP A 25 5.49 -10.64 1.75
C ASP A 25 6.23 -10.90 3.07
N TYR A 26 6.67 -12.14 3.30
CA TYR A 26 7.48 -12.50 4.47
C TYR A 26 8.78 -11.69 4.51
N ASN A 27 9.51 -11.59 3.39
CA ASN A 27 10.75 -10.84 3.34
C ASN A 27 10.52 -9.33 3.55
N ILE A 28 9.47 -8.76 2.97
CA ILE A 28 9.05 -7.37 3.23
C ILE A 28 8.80 -7.16 4.73
N ILE A 29 8.03 -8.05 5.38
CA ILE A 29 7.72 -7.95 6.82
C ILE A 29 9.00 -7.98 7.65
N ARG A 30 9.92 -8.90 7.35
CA ARG A 30 11.21 -9.01 8.05
C ARG A 30 12.04 -7.74 7.88
N TRP A 31 12.14 -7.24 6.65
CA TRP A 31 12.86 -6.01 6.37
C TRP A 31 12.28 -4.84 7.16
N LEU A 32 10.95 -4.67 7.16
CA LEU A 32 10.29 -3.60 7.91
C LEU A 32 10.56 -3.70 9.42
N GLN A 33 10.47 -4.90 10.01
CA GLN A 33 10.73 -5.12 11.44
C GLN A 33 12.19 -4.80 11.83
N GLU A 34 13.13 -4.99 10.92
CA GLU A 34 14.57 -4.83 11.19
C GLU A 34 15.08 -3.42 10.88
N ASN A 35 14.45 -2.70 9.95
CA ASN A 35 14.97 -1.44 9.40
C ASN A 35 14.10 -0.22 9.70
N VAL A 36 12.84 -0.40 10.08
CA VAL A 36 11.92 0.72 10.34
C VAL A 36 11.78 0.96 11.84
N GLU A 37 12.14 2.17 12.25
CA GLU A 37 11.94 2.64 13.61
C GLU A 37 10.64 3.45 13.75
N GLY A 38 10.05 3.42 14.94
CA GLY A 38 8.83 4.16 15.24
C GLY A 38 7.56 3.50 14.68
N THR A 39 6.57 4.33 14.34
CA THR A 39 5.26 3.87 13.83
C THR A 39 4.83 4.61 12.55
N PRO A 40 5.70 4.67 11.52
CA PRO A 40 5.33 5.33 10.26
C PRO A 40 4.16 4.65 9.55
N THR A 41 3.31 5.45 8.90
CA THR A 41 2.18 4.93 8.12
C THR A 41 2.65 4.26 6.84
N ILE A 42 2.13 3.07 6.57
CA ILE A 42 2.35 2.31 5.34
C ILE A 42 1.12 2.34 4.42
N MET A 43 1.37 2.37 3.12
CA MET A 43 0.40 2.12 2.08
C MET A 43 0.59 0.69 1.57
N GLU A 44 -0.42 -0.15 1.79
CA GLU A 44 -0.49 -1.55 1.33
C GLU A 44 -1.86 -1.80 0.69
N ALA A 45 -1.96 -2.79 -0.20
CA ALA A 45 -3.23 -3.15 -0.84
C ALA A 45 -4.32 -3.55 0.15
N VAL A 46 -5.56 -3.29 -0.24
CA VAL A 46 -6.75 -3.82 0.42
C VAL A 46 -7.12 -5.20 -0.11
N SER A 47 -7.49 -6.08 0.82
CA SER A 47 -8.11 -7.36 0.49
C SER A 47 -9.47 -7.20 -0.14
N LEU A 48 -9.75 -8.04 -1.15
CA LEU A 48 -11.06 -8.21 -1.75
C LEU A 48 -12.11 -8.79 -0.79
N ASN A 49 -11.66 -9.46 0.27
CA ASN A 49 -12.53 -10.03 1.27
C ASN A 49 -12.57 -9.11 2.50
N ILE A 50 -13.73 -8.49 2.72
CA ILE A 50 -14.04 -7.59 3.84
C ILE A 50 -13.92 -8.29 5.21
N THR A 51 -13.93 -9.62 5.20
CA THR A 51 -13.78 -10.45 6.38
C THR A 51 -12.35 -10.99 6.50
N TYR A 52 -11.52 -10.22 7.21
CA TYR A 52 -10.44 -10.69 8.09
C TYR A 52 -9.18 -11.38 7.53
N GLN A 53 -9.05 -11.73 6.26
CA GLN A 53 -7.99 -12.67 5.88
C GLN A 53 -6.78 -12.09 5.14
N TRP A 54 -6.90 -10.99 4.39
CA TRP A 54 -5.80 -10.50 3.52
C TRP A 54 -5.51 -8.99 3.58
N GLY A 55 -6.43 -8.20 4.15
CA GLY A 55 -6.26 -6.77 4.29
C GLY A 55 -5.49 -6.54 5.57
N ALA A 56 -4.48 -5.66 5.55
CA ALA A 56 -3.55 -5.47 6.65
C ALA A 56 -2.50 -6.59 6.84
N ARG A 57 -2.13 -7.32 5.78
CA ARG A 57 -1.15 -8.43 5.88
C ARG A 57 0.21 -7.95 6.39
N ILE A 58 0.66 -6.77 5.96
CA ILE A 58 1.94 -6.21 6.40
C ILE A 58 1.75 -5.52 7.75
N SER A 59 0.72 -4.68 7.90
CA SER A 59 0.50 -3.94 9.16
C SER A 59 0.22 -4.85 10.37
N VAL A 60 -0.52 -5.96 10.22
CA VAL A 60 -0.77 -6.92 11.32
C VAL A 60 0.50 -7.61 11.79
N ASN A 61 1.43 -7.92 10.87
CA ASN A 61 2.67 -8.64 11.22
C ASN A 61 3.82 -7.71 11.64
N THR A 62 3.77 -6.42 11.26
CA THR A 62 4.81 -5.43 11.60
C THR A 62 4.42 -4.53 12.77
N GLY A 63 3.12 -4.38 13.05
CA GLY A 63 2.60 -3.40 14.02
C GLY A 63 2.61 -1.96 13.49
N LEU A 64 3.02 -1.74 12.24
CA LEU A 64 2.99 -0.42 11.62
C LEU A 64 1.55 -0.03 11.25
N PRO A 65 1.15 1.23 11.43
CA PRO A 65 -0.18 1.68 11.00
C PRO A 65 -0.29 1.64 9.46
N SER A 66 -1.39 1.13 8.93
CA SER A 66 -1.75 1.25 7.51
C SER A 66 -2.89 2.23 7.31
N VAL A 67 -3.02 2.78 6.09
CA VAL A 67 -4.10 3.70 5.70
C VAL A 67 -5.49 3.15 6.06
N ILE A 68 -5.68 1.84 5.93
CA ILE A 68 -6.94 1.14 6.24
C ILE A 68 -7.01 0.75 7.72
N GLY A 69 -5.94 0.16 8.26
CA GLY A 69 -5.88 -0.44 9.60
C GLY A 69 -6.24 0.53 10.73
N TRP A 70 -5.94 1.81 10.57
CA TRP A 70 -6.36 2.88 11.50
C TRP A 70 -7.86 2.89 11.79
N SER A 71 -8.68 2.56 10.79
CA SER A 71 -10.14 2.62 10.89
C SER A 71 -10.69 1.38 11.58
N TYR A 72 -10.18 0.20 11.21
CA TYR A 72 -10.68 -1.07 11.72
C TYR A 72 -10.47 -1.23 13.24
N HIS A 73 -9.35 -0.73 13.76
CA HIS A 73 -9.09 -0.68 15.21
C HIS A 73 -10.03 0.30 15.95
N GLN A 74 -10.55 1.33 15.29
CA GLN A 74 -11.54 2.24 15.89
C GLN A 74 -12.99 1.72 15.77
N THR A 75 -13.35 1.06 14.66
CA THR A 75 -14.72 0.55 14.46
C THR A 75 -15.08 -0.59 15.43
N GLN A 76 -14.10 -1.45 15.79
CA GLN A 76 -14.33 -2.50 16.79
C GLN A 76 -14.62 -1.94 18.19
N GLN A 77 -14.12 -0.75 18.53
CA GLN A 77 -14.38 -0.14 19.83
C GLN A 77 -15.61 0.79 19.82
N ARG A 78 -16.09 1.24 18.66
CA ARG A 78 -17.19 2.20 18.52
C ARG A 78 -18.07 1.87 17.32
N SER A 79 -19.16 1.16 17.55
CA SER A 79 -20.16 0.80 16.52
C SER A 79 -21.13 1.95 16.16
N VAL A 80 -20.72 3.21 16.32
CA VAL A 80 -21.59 4.38 16.15
C VAL A 80 -21.35 5.04 14.78
N PRO A 81 -22.39 5.40 14.01
CA PRO A 81 -22.24 6.23 12.81
C PRO A 81 -21.47 7.52 13.14
N PRO A 82 -20.57 8.03 12.27
CA PRO A 82 -20.45 7.80 10.81
C PRO A 82 -19.33 6.85 10.37
N LEU A 83 -18.76 6.06 11.28
CA LEU A 83 -17.51 5.31 11.08
C LEU A 83 -17.46 4.36 9.85
N PRO A 84 -18.54 3.65 9.44
CA PRO A 84 -18.49 2.78 8.25
C PRO A 84 -18.16 3.52 6.94
N ARG A 85 -18.69 4.73 6.74
CA ARG A 85 -18.45 5.52 5.52
C ARG A 85 -16.99 5.96 5.36
N LEU A 86 -16.30 6.16 6.48
CA LEU A 86 -14.89 6.54 6.50
C LEU A 86 -13.99 5.36 6.10
N VAL A 87 -14.38 4.13 6.44
CA VAL A 87 -13.67 2.92 6.01
C VAL A 87 -13.79 2.75 4.50
N ASP A 88 -15.01 2.86 3.96
CA ASP A 88 -15.27 2.74 2.52
C ASP A 88 -14.48 3.78 1.71
N GLN A 89 -14.43 5.02 2.21
CA GLN A 89 -13.65 6.08 1.57
C GLN A 89 -12.15 5.77 1.55
N ARG A 90 -11.60 5.25 2.65
CA ARG A 90 -10.17 4.86 2.70
C ARG A 90 -9.89 3.69 1.76
N ILE A 91 -10.78 2.70 1.70
CA ILE A 91 -10.69 1.60 0.73
C ILE A 91 -10.68 2.15 -0.70
N ALA A 92 -11.61 3.06 -1.02
CA ALA A 92 -11.67 3.70 -2.32
C ALA A 92 -10.38 4.48 -2.63
N ASN A 93 -9.83 5.21 -1.66
CA ASN A 93 -8.59 5.96 -1.83
C ASN A 93 -7.37 5.05 -2.02
N VAL A 94 -7.24 3.95 -1.28
CA VAL A 94 -6.16 2.97 -1.49
C VAL A 94 -6.26 2.35 -2.88
N ASN A 95 -7.47 1.97 -3.29
CA ASN A 95 -7.69 1.45 -4.65
C ASN A 95 -7.30 2.49 -5.70
N ALA A 96 -7.77 3.74 -5.56
CA ALA A 96 -7.44 4.83 -6.46
C ALA A 96 -5.93 5.11 -6.49
N PHE A 97 -5.25 5.03 -5.34
CA PHE A 97 -3.80 5.21 -5.27
C PHE A 97 -3.05 4.18 -6.11
N TYR A 98 -3.40 2.89 -6.03
CA TYR A 98 -2.72 1.86 -6.80
C TYR A 98 -3.14 1.83 -8.28
N THR A 99 -4.37 2.22 -8.63
CA THR A 99 -4.85 2.18 -10.02
C THR A 99 -4.61 3.45 -10.82
N THR A 100 -4.51 4.62 -10.18
CA THR A 100 -4.31 5.88 -10.91
C THR A 100 -2.95 5.90 -11.61
N THR A 101 -2.92 6.50 -12.80
CA THR A 101 -1.69 6.89 -13.50
C THR A 101 -1.37 8.38 -13.31
N ASP A 102 -2.26 9.16 -12.70
CA ASP A 102 -2.05 10.59 -12.40
C ASP A 102 -1.18 10.74 -11.13
N ILE A 103 0.09 11.11 -11.32
CA ILE A 103 1.04 11.32 -10.23
C ILE A 103 0.56 12.39 -9.22
N PRO A 104 0.02 13.56 -9.64
CA PRO A 104 -0.54 14.53 -8.70
C PRO A 104 -1.59 13.95 -7.76
N THR A 105 -2.51 13.12 -8.27
CA THR A 105 -3.50 12.41 -7.43
C THR A 105 -2.82 11.45 -6.45
N ALA A 106 -1.81 10.69 -6.89
CA ALA A 106 -1.06 9.78 -6.01
C ALA A 106 -0.32 10.55 -4.91
N VAL A 107 0.30 11.69 -5.26
CA VAL A 107 1.00 12.58 -4.32
C VAL A 107 0.03 13.17 -3.29
N GLU A 108 -1.15 13.60 -3.71
CA GLU A 108 -2.19 14.10 -2.80
C GLU A 108 -2.58 13.03 -1.76
N LEU A 109 -2.76 11.78 -2.20
CA LEU A 109 -3.09 10.66 -1.31
C LEU A 109 -1.96 10.31 -0.34
N LEU A 110 -0.70 10.31 -0.81
CA LEU A 110 0.46 10.07 0.06
C LEU A 110 0.60 11.15 1.13
N ARG A 111 0.38 12.42 0.76
CA ARG A 111 0.40 13.55 1.70
C ARG A 111 -0.76 13.48 2.68
N TYR A 112 -1.97 13.28 2.19
CA TYR A 112 -3.20 13.28 3.00
C TYR A 112 -3.16 12.22 4.10
N TYR A 113 -2.59 11.05 3.81
CA TYR A 113 -2.45 9.96 4.78
C TYR A 113 -1.09 9.91 5.49
N GLU A 114 -0.21 10.90 5.25
CA GLU A 114 1.14 10.96 5.81
C GLU A 114 1.92 9.65 5.65
N VAL A 115 1.82 9.06 4.46
CA VAL A 115 2.45 7.78 4.14
C VAL A 115 3.96 7.95 4.11
N ARG A 116 4.68 7.08 4.80
CA ARG A 116 6.14 7.01 4.75
C ARG A 116 6.64 5.90 3.84
N TYR A 117 5.96 4.76 3.82
CA TYR A 117 6.35 3.62 2.99
C TYR A 117 5.20 3.13 2.13
N VAL A 118 5.48 2.87 0.85
CA VAL A 118 4.56 2.22 -0.09
C VAL A 118 5.07 0.83 -0.39
N ILE A 119 4.19 -0.16 -0.25
CA ILE A 119 4.50 -1.57 -0.50
C ILE A 119 3.94 -1.97 -1.86
N VAL A 120 4.76 -2.64 -2.67
CA VAL A 120 4.35 -3.33 -3.90
C VAL A 120 4.96 -4.72 -3.91
N SER A 121 4.17 -5.76 -3.65
CA SER A 121 4.56 -7.17 -3.80
C SER A 121 3.74 -7.85 -4.89
N ASP A 122 3.88 -9.17 -5.01
CA ASP A 122 3.06 -10.03 -5.87
C ASP A 122 1.57 -9.76 -5.68
N TYR A 123 1.15 -9.46 -4.45
CA TYR A 123 -0.25 -9.18 -4.14
C TYR A 123 -0.73 -7.88 -4.80
N GLU A 124 -0.03 -6.76 -4.60
CA GLU A 124 -0.36 -5.49 -5.25
C GLU A 124 -0.36 -5.63 -6.77
N ARG A 125 0.65 -6.29 -7.32
CA ARG A 125 0.78 -6.50 -8.77
C ARG A 125 -0.40 -7.29 -9.32
N ARG A 126 -0.70 -8.45 -8.72
CA ARG A 126 -1.83 -9.29 -9.12
C ARG A 126 -3.18 -8.58 -8.98
N ARG A 127 -3.30 -7.68 -8.00
CA ARG A 127 -4.56 -6.99 -7.70
C ARG A 127 -4.81 -5.78 -8.59
N TYR A 128 -3.77 -5.03 -8.95
CA TYR A 128 -3.90 -3.71 -9.56
C TYR A 128 -3.32 -3.58 -10.96
N VAL A 129 -2.45 -4.51 -11.40
CA VAL A 129 -2.02 -4.56 -12.80
C VAL A 129 -3.18 -5.12 -13.63
N PRO A 130 -3.66 -4.38 -14.65
CA PRO A 130 -4.71 -4.90 -15.53
C PRO A 130 -4.25 -6.14 -16.30
N VAL A 131 -5.16 -7.09 -16.51
CA VAL A 131 -4.91 -8.28 -17.35
C VAL A 131 -4.83 -7.91 -18.82
N ASP A 132 -5.56 -6.86 -19.22
CA ASP A 132 -5.57 -6.32 -20.57
C ASP A 132 -4.52 -5.20 -20.69
N SER A 133 -3.54 -5.39 -21.56
CA SER A 133 -2.46 -4.43 -21.80
C SER A 133 -2.93 -3.09 -22.36
N GLU A 134 -4.17 -3.00 -22.86
CA GLU A 134 -4.76 -1.73 -23.32
C GLU A 134 -5.21 -0.83 -22.16
N GLN A 135 -5.36 -1.37 -20.95
CA GLN A 135 -5.74 -0.59 -19.77
C GLN A 135 -4.51 0.05 -19.11
N PRO A 136 -4.62 1.29 -18.61
CA PRO A 136 -3.51 1.96 -17.94
C PRO A 136 -3.05 1.19 -16.69
N ASN A 137 -1.75 0.91 -16.61
CA ASN A 137 -1.15 0.27 -15.44
C ASN A 137 -0.73 1.33 -14.41
N GLY A 138 -1.54 1.51 -13.36
CA GLY A 138 -1.25 2.43 -12.27
C GLY A 138 0.04 2.11 -11.49
N ILE A 139 0.51 0.86 -11.46
CA ILE A 139 1.77 0.51 -10.77
C ILE A 139 2.98 1.11 -11.49
N ALA A 140 2.93 1.27 -12.81
CA ALA A 140 4.04 1.80 -13.61
C ALA A 140 4.42 3.25 -13.22
N LYS A 141 3.50 4.01 -12.60
CA LYS A 141 3.81 5.38 -12.14
C LYS A 141 4.93 5.43 -11.11
N PHE A 142 5.17 4.35 -10.36
CA PHE A 142 6.17 4.36 -9.29
C PHE A 142 7.59 4.55 -9.82
N ASP A 143 7.89 4.04 -11.02
CA ASP A 143 9.18 4.25 -11.68
C ASP A 143 9.41 5.73 -11.99
N GLU A 144 8.38 6.41 -12.50
CA GLU A 144 8.42 7.85 -12.76
C GLU A 144 8.52 8.65 -11.46
N MET A 145 7.76 8.28 -10.42
CA MET A 145 7.86 8.92 -9.11
C MET A 145 9.25 8.77 -8.48
N VAL A 146 9.96 7.66 -8.73
CA VAL A 146 11.37 7.48 -8.33
C VAL A 146 12.28 8.39 -9.14
N GLN A 147 12.09 8.50 -10.47
CA GLN A 147 12.88 9.40 -11.32
C GLN A 147 12.70 10.88 -10.94
N LEU A 148 11.48 11.27 -10.52
CA LEU A 148 11.17 12.60 -10.00
C LEU A 148 11.69 12.83 -8.57
N GLY A 149 12.25 11.82 -7.92
CA GLY A 149 12.75 11.91 -6.54
C GLY A 149 11.66 11.98 -5.47
N LEU A 150 10.39 11.71 -5.82
CA LEU A 150 9.25 11.68 -4.89
C LEU A 150 9.28 10.43 -4.02
N LEU A 151 9.80 9.33 -4.58
CA LEU A 151 9.97 8.04 -3.94
C LEU A 151 11.42 7.60 -4.03
N LYS A 152 11.87 6.83 -3.03
CA LYS A 152 13.17 6.17 -3.03
C LYS A 152 12.95 4.67 -2.83
N VAL A 153 13.53 3.83 -3.69
CA VAL A 153 13.55 2.39 -3.44
C VAL A 153 14.48 2.10 -2.27
N VAL A 154 13.94 1.50 -1.20
CA VAL A 154 14.69 1.15 0.02
C VAL A 154 14.84 -0.36 0.22
N TYR A 155 14.02 -1.14 -0.48
CA TYR A 155 14.13 -2.59 -0.55
C TYR A 155 13.59 -3.06 -1.90
N GLU A 156 14.28 -4.01 -2.51
CA GLU A 156 13.87 -4.66 -3.74
C GLU A 156 14.40 -6.10 -3.77
N GLU A 157 13.51 -7.08 -3.88
CA GLU A 157 13.85 -8.48 -4.02
C GLU A 157 12.72 -9.21 -4.76
N GLY A 158 13.05 -9.88 -5.86
CA GLY A 158 12.04 -10.52 -6.71
C GLY A 158 11.02 -9.50 -7.25
N GLU A 159 9.74 -9.74 -7.00
CA GLU A 159 8.64 -8.85 -7.38
C GLU A 159 8.27 -7.84 -6.27
N ALA A 160 8.93 -7.92 -5.11
CA ALA A 160 8.70 -7.06 -3.96
C ALA A 160 9.57 -5.81 -3.98
N THR A 161 8.92 -4.65 -3.82
CA THR A 161 9.57 -3.35 -3.72
C THR A 161 8.95 -2.55 -2.57
N ILE A 162 9.80 -1.92 -1.75
CA ILE A 162 9.39 -0.92 -0.75
C ILE A 162 9.91 0.44 -1.20
N TYR A 163 9.00 1.39 -1.33
CA TYR A 163 9.31 2.77 -1.64
C TYR A 163 9.19 3.62 -0.37
N GLU A 164 10.23 4.38 -0.05
CA GLU A 164 10.20 5.41 0.97
C GLU A 164 9.83 6.76 0.34
N VAL A 165 8.79 7.38 0.88
CA VAL A 165 8.31 8.70 0.46
C VAL A 165 9.30 9.77 0.90
N GLN A 166 9.70 10.63 -0.04
CA GLN A 166 10.61 11.75 0.20
C GLN A 166 9.79 13.03 0.48
N PRO A 167 9.58 13.41 1.76
CA PRO A 167 8.53 14.36 2.14
C PRO A 167 8.77 15.77 1.62
N GLU A 168 10.04 16.21 1.56
CA GLU A 168 10.39 17.54 1.06
C GLU A 168 10.09 17.66 -0.44
N GLN A 169 10.52 16.67 -1.22
CA GLN A 169 10.29 16.60 -2.67
C GLN A 169 8.79 16.45 -2.97
N LEU A 170 8.10 15.59 -2.22
CA LEU A 170 6.65 15.39 -2.32
C LEU A 170 5.88 16.69 -2.06
N GLN A 171 6.28 17.45 -1.05
CA GLN A 171 5.66 18.73 -0.71
C GLN A 171 5.92 19.78 -1.79
N ALA A 172 7.15 19.88 -2.30
CA ALA A 172 7.50 20.82 -3.36
C ALA A 172 6.69 20.55 -4.63
N TYR A 173 6.64 19.28 -5.06
CA TYR A 173 5.86 18.86 -6.22
C TYR A 173 4.37 19.19 -6.08
N PHE A 174 3.79 18.93 -4.90
CA PHE A 174 2.39 19.24 -4.65
C PHE A 174 2.07 20.74 -4.78
N VAL A 175 2.94 21.60 -4.23
CA VAL A 175 2.74 23.07 -4.30
C VAL A 175 2.81 23.55 -5.73
N GLU A 176 3.77 23.08 -6.52
CA GLU A 176 3.93 23.44 -7.93
C GLU A 176 2.68 23.05 -8.75
N ASN A 177 2.22 21.80 -8.61
CA ASN A 177 1.08 21.27 -9.38
C ASN A 177 -0.28 21.83 -8.92
N MET A 178 -0.39 22.33 -7.69
CA MET A 178 -1.60 23.05 -7.23
C MET A 178 -1.74 24.42 -7.88
N LEU A 179 -0.63 25.13 -8.10
CA LEU A 179 -0.67 26.45 -8.74
C LEU A 179 -1.10 26.36 -10.21
N GLU A 180 -0.75 25.27 -10.89
CA GLU A 180 -1.12 25.05 -12.29
C GLU A 180 -2.59 24.64 -12.47
N ARG A 181 -3.19 23.95 -11.48
CA ARG A 181 -4.60 23.53 -11.54
C ARG A 181 -5.60 24.60 -11.09
N GLY A 182 -5.11 25.71 -10.50
CA GLY A 182 -5.92 26.81 -9.98
C GLY A 182 -5.93 28.08 -10.83
N GLY A 183 -5.30 28.06 -12.01
CA GLY A 183 -5.18 29.20 -12.95
C GLY A 183 -6.20 29.19 -14.09
#